data_AF-A0A6V8CB58-F1
#
_entry.id   AF-A0A6V8CB58-F1
#
_cell.length_a   1.000
_cell.length_b   1.000
_cell.length_c   1.000
_cell.angle_alpha   90.00
_cell.angle_beta   90.00
_cell.angle_gamma   90.00
#
_symmetry.space_group_name_H-M   'P 1'
#
loop_
_entity.id
_entity.type
_entity.pdbx_description
1 polymer ?
#
loop_
_entity_poly.entity_id
_entity_poly.type
_entity_poly.pdbx_seq_one_letter_code
_entity_poly.pdbx_strand_id
1 'polypeptide(L)' 'MFEPTVRLHLGAEAEVTAGSWFGLPAVLKQRRARAWRHPDLDERLGRQRMLAEARILLRLHRDAE' A
#
# COMPACT_ATOMS: atom_id res chain seq x y z
N MET A 1 11.16 11.54 2.65
CA MET A 1 11.07 10.66 1.45
C MET A 1 11.13 9.22 1.92
N PHE A 2 10.55 8.25 1.20
CA PHE A 2 10.68 6.84 1.57
C PHE A 2 12.03 6.32 1.09
N GLU A 3 12.77 5.66 1.96
CA GLU A 3 14.08 5.09 1.66
C GLU A 3 13.95 3.56 1.62
N PRO A 4 13.80 2.95 0.42
CA PRO A 4 13.60 1.52 0.30
C PRO A 4 14.86 0.74 0.68
N THR A 5 14.70 -0.39 1.34
CA THR A 5 15.79 -1.31 1.70
C THR A 5 15.66 -2.65 1.00
N VAL A 6 14.57 -3.39 1.24
CA VAL A 6 14.37 -4.73 0.68
C VAL A 6 12.94 -4.94 0.21
N ARG A 7 12.77 -5.54 -0.98
CA ARG A 7 11.45 -6.01 -1.43
C ARG A 7 11.02 -7.20 -0.58
N LEU A 8 9.96 -7.02 0.20
CA LEU A 8 9.39 -8.06 1.04
C LEU A 8 8.55 -9.04 0.23
N HIS A 9 7.75 -8.53 -0.71
CA HIS A 9 6.84 -9.36 -1.47
C HIS A 9 6.47 -8.73 -2.81
N LEU A 10 6.32 -9.59 -3.83
CA LEU A 10 5.71 -9.23 -5.11
C LEU A 10 4.46 -10.08 -5.30
N GLY A 11 3.29 -9.48 -5.10
CA GLY A 11 2.01 -10.15 -5.25
C GLY A 11 1.29 -9.73 -6.52
N ALA A 12 0.13 -10.34 -6.76
CA ALA A 12 -0.75 -9.90 -7.84
C ALA A 12 -1.18 -8.44 -7.63
N GLU A 13 -1.66 -8.09 -6.44
CA GLU A 13 -2.31 -6.81 -6.12
C GLU A 13 -1.32 -5.64 -6.02
N ALA A 14 -0.15 -5.89 -5.44
CA ALA A 14 0.82 -4.85 -5.08
C ALA A 14 2.22 -5.45 -4.87
N GLU A 15 3.21 -4.57 -4.97
CA GLU A 15 4.57 -4.79 -4.47
C GLU A 15 4.70 -4.20 -3.06
N VAL A 16 5.42 -4.91 -2.19
CA VAL A 16 5.64 -4.52 -0.80
C VAL A 16 7.13 -4.45 -0.54
N THR A 17 7.58 -3.31 -0.01
CA THR A 17 8.99 -2.98 0.20
C THR A 17 9.20 -2.46 1.62
N ALA A 18 10.15 -3.02 2.35
CA ALA A 18 10.62 -2.48 3.62
C ALA A 18 11.51 -1.27 3.36
N GLY A 19 11.60 -0.37 4.35
CA GLY A 19 12.43 0.81 4.25
C GLY A 19 12.31 1.72 5.47
N SER A 20 12.67 2.98 5.28
CA SER A 20 12.49 4.04 6.27
C SER A 20 11.53 5.12 5.74
N TRP A 21 10.76 5.72 6.63
CA TRP A 21 9.95 6.92 6.36
C TRP A 21 10.21 7.93 7.47
N PHE A 22 10.83 9.06 7.15
CA PHE A 22 11.30 10.06 8.12
C PHE A 22 12.17 9.44 9.24
N GLY A 23 13.08 8.53 8.87
CA GLY A 23 13.98 7.87 9.83
C GLY A 23 13.34 6.78 10.67
N LEU A 24 12.04 6.51 10.51
CA LEU A 24 11.33 5.43 11.20
C LEU A 24 11.21 4.20 10.30
N PRO A 25 11.35 2.98 10.85
CA PRO A 25 11.07 1.75 10.11
C PRO A 25 9.66 1.76 9.53
N ALA A 26 9.53 1.49 8.23
CA ALA A 26 8.27 1.56 7.52
C ALA A 26 8.17 0.50 6.41
N VAL A 27 6.93 0.24 5.99
CA VAL A 27 6.62 -0.62 4.84
C VAL A 27 5.87 0.20 3.80
N LEU A 28 6.37 0.19 2.56
CA LEU A 28 5.70 0.76 1.39
C LEU A 28 4.95 -0.33 0.64
N LYS A 29 3.64 -0.16 0.50
CA LYS A 29 2.79 -0.98 -0.36
C LYS A 29 2.39 -0.19 -1.60
N GLN A 30 2.87 -0.59 -2.78
CA GLN A 30 2.57 0.08 -4.04
C GLN A 30 1.77 -0.81 -4.99
N ARG A 31 0.57 -0.35 -5.36
CA ARG A 31 -0.29 -1.03 -6.33
C ARG A 31 0.23 -0.79 -7.74
N ARG A 32 0.15 -1.82 -8.60
CA ARG A 32 0.47 -1.70 -10.02
C ARG A 32 -0.80 -1.50 -10.83
N ALA A 33 -0.74 -0.61 -11.82
CA ALA A 33 -1.85 -0.38 -12.73
C ALA A 33 -2.19 -1.66 -13.52
N ARG A 34 -3.47 -1.88 -13.79
CA ARG A 34 -3.93 -3.03 -14.59
C ARG A 34 -4.23 -2.60 -16.02
N ALA A 35 -3.37 -3.00 -16.95
CA ALA A 35 -3.48 -2.62 -18.36
C ALA A 35 -4.79 -3.04 -19.06
N TRP A 36 -5.50 -4.03 -18.52
CA TRP A 36 -6.77 -4.50 -19.05
C TRP A 36 -7.99 -3.68 -18.58
N ARG A 37 -7.81 -2.73 -17.65
CA ARG A 37 -8.89 -1.85 -17.15
C ARG A 37 -8.78 -0.48 -17.78
N HIS A 38 -9.92 0.20 -17.89
CA HIS A 38 -9.94 1.62 -18.19
C HIS A 38 -9.14 2.41 -17.12
N PRO A 39 -8.26 3.35 -17.50
CA PRO A 39 -7.40 4.08 -16.55
C PRO A 39 -8.17 4.71 -15.39
N ASP A 40 -9.24 5.46 -15.69
CA ASP A 40 -10.05 6.12 -14.66
C ASP A 40 -10.70 5.14 -13.67
N LEU A 41 -11.09 3.96 -14.16
CA LEU A 41 -11.66 2.92 -13.31
C LEU A 41 -10.59 2.32 -12.41
N ASP A 42 -9.40 2.04 -12.94
CA ASP A 42 -8.31 1.45 -12.18
C ASP A 42 -7.81 2.41 -11.09
N GLU A 43 -7.69 3.70 -11.41
CA GLU A 43 -7.32 4.74 -10.45
C GLU A 43 -8.37 4.85 -9.33
N ARG A 44 -9.66 5.00 -9.69
CA ARG A 44 -10.74 5.11 -8.71
C ARG A 44 -10.81 3.89 -7.80
N LEU A 45 -10.74 2.69 -8.38
CA LEU A 45 -10.79 1.43 -7.65
C LEU A 45 -9.55 1.26 -6.75
N GLY A 46 -8.36 1.59 -7.26
CA GLY A 46 -7.11 1.55 -6.53
C GLY A 46 -7.15 2.45 -5.30
N ARG A 47 -7.61 3.70 -5.47
CA ARG A 47 -7.77 4.67 -4.39
C ARG A 47 -8.79 4.20 -3.35
N GLN A 48 -9.97 3.75 -3.77
CA GLN A 48 -11.01 3.26 -2.85
C GLN A 48 -10.52 2.07 -2.01
N ARG A 49 -9.86 1.09 -2.64
CA ARG A 49 -9.30 -0.08 -1.94
C ARG A 49 -8.22 0.31 -0.94
N MET A 50 -7.30 1.20 -1.32
CA MET A 50 -6.22 1.65 -0.43
C MET A 50 -6.76 2.41 0.79
N LEU A 51 -7.76 3.28 0.58
CA LEU A 51 -8.43 3.98 1.69
C LEU A 51 -9.18 3.03 2.62
N ALA A 52 -9.87 2.02 2.07
CA ALA A 52 -10.57 1.02 2.88
C ALA A 52 -9.58 0.21 3.73
N GLU A 53 -8.48 -0.25 3.14
CA GLU A 53 -7.43 -0.99 3.84
C GLU A 53 -6.81 -0.15 4.97
N ALA A 54 -6.42 1.10 4.70
CA ALA A 54 -5.86 2.00 5.70
C ALA A 54 -6.83 2.24 6.87
N ARG A 55 -8.13 2.41 6.59
CA ARG A 55 -9.15 2.58 7.64
C ARG A 55 -9.29 1.36 8.53
N ILE A 56 -9.26 0.16 7.95
CA ILE A 56 -9.34 -1.09 8.69
C ILE A 56 -8.09 -1.27 9.57
N LEU A 57 -6.89 -1.03 9.03
CA LEU A 57 -5.64 -1.13 9.79
C LEU A 57 -5.62 -0.17 10.99
N LEU A 58 -6.05 1.08 10.79
CA LEU A 58 -6.14 2.07 11.87
C LEU A 58 -7.13 1.65 12.96
N ARG A 59 -8.27 1.06 12.58
CA ARG A 59 -9.24 0.53 13.54
C ARG A 59 -8.65 -0.62 14.35
N LEU A 60 -8.06 -1.60 13.67
CA LEU A 60 -7.44 -2.76 14.34
C LEU A 60 -6.31 -2.36 15.27
N HIS A 61 -5.51 -1.35 14.91
CA HIS A 61 -4.47 -0.84 15.79
C HIS A 61 -5.05 -0.22 17.07
N ARG A 62 -6.14 0.57 16.96
CA ARG A 62 -6.80 1.17 18.12
C ARG A 62 -7.45 0.15 19.05
N ASP A 63 -8.02 -0.92 18.49
CA ASP A 63 -8.68 -1.98 19.26
C ASP A 63 -7.66 -2.91 19.96
N ALA A 64 -6.38 -2.85 19.58
CA ALA A 64 -5.30 -3.67 20.13
C ALA A 64 -4.53 -3.00 21.28
N GLU A 65 -4.74 -1.70 21.51
CA GLU A 65 -4.23 -0.91 22.64
C GLU A 65 -5.23 -0.93 23.80
#